data_AF-A0A9X6AFR9-F1
#
_entry.id   AF-A0A9X6AFR9-F1
#
_cell.length_a   1.000
_cell.length_b   1.000
_cell.length_c   1.000
_cell.angle_alpha   90.00
_cell.angle_beta   90.00
_cell.angle_gamma   90.00
#
_symmetry.space_group_name_H-M   'P 1'
#
loop_
_entity.id
_entity.type
_entity.pdbx_description
1 polymer ?
#
loop_
_entity_poly.entity_id
_entity_poly.type
_entity_poly.pdbx_seq_one_letter_code
_entity_poly.pdbx_strand_id
1 'polypeptide(L)'
;VAGYSAYPRLVNFRIMREIADEVGATLMVDMAHFAGLVAGKVLTGDFDPVPHAQIVTTTTHKSLRGPRGGMVLCDESLAEQVDRGCPMVLGGPLPHVMAAKAVALAEARRPEFRDYAQAVVDNARALAEGLMRRGATLVTGGTDNHLNLIDVASSYG
;
A
#
# COMPACT_ATOMS: atom_id res chain seq x y z
N VAL A 1 9.12 0.66 -11.22
CA VAL A 1 7.90 0.32 -10.45
C VAL A 1 8.32 -0.07 -9.04
N ALA A 2 7.67 0.47 -8.02
CA ALA A 2 7.86 0.09 -6.62
C ALA A 2 6.52 -0.36 -5.99
N GLY A 3 6.55 -0.86 -4.76
CA GLY A 3 5.40 -1.49 -4.11
C GLY A 3 5.62 -2.98 -3.86
N TYR A 4 4.71 -3.61 -3.12
CA TYR A 4 4.88 -5.01 -2.72
C TYR A 4 3.56 -5.69 -2.36
N SER A 5 3.54 -7.01 -2.56
CA SER A 5 2.50 -7.91 -2.03
C SER A 5 2.97 -8.66 -0.77
N ALA A 6 4.26 -8.99 -0.68
CA ALA A 6 4.83 -9.80 0.40
C ALA A 6 6.23 -9.30 0.81
N TYR A 7 6.28 -8.07 1.34
CA TYR A 7 7.49 -7.47 1.89
C TYR A 7 7.20 -6.87 3.26
N PRO A 8 7.81 -7.36 4.35
CA PRO A 8 7.46 -6.95 5.71
C PRO A 8 8.15 -5.67 6.19
N ARG A 9 8.90 -4.97 5.32
CA ARG A 9 9.65 -3.75 5.67
C ARG A 9 9.13 -2.52 4.95
N LEU A 10 9.57 -1.36 5.41
CA LEU A 10 9.27 -0.09 4.76
C LEU A 10 10.15 0.11 3.52
N VAL A 11 9.59 0.72 2.49
CA VAL A 11 10.30 1.11 1.27
C VAL A 11 10.53 2.61 1.32
N ASN A 12 11.78 3.06 1.17
CA ASN A 12 12.08 4.48 1.07
C ASN A 12 11.77 4.98 -0.35
N PHE A 13 10.62 5.64 -0.53
CA PHE A 13 10.15 6.10 -1.82
C PHE A 13 10.89 7.33 -2.33
N ARG A 14 11.51 8.13 -1.44
CA ARG A 14 12.41 9.22 -1.85
C ARG A 14 13.61 8.67 -2.63
N ILE A 15 14.26 7.63 -2.11
CA ILE A 15 15.38 6.97 -2.80
C ILE A 15 14.91 6.35 -4.14
N MET A 16 13.73 5.71 -4.15
CA MET A 16 13.17 5.17 -5.40
C MET A 16 12.92 6.28 -6.43
N ARG A 17 12.54 7.48 -5.99
CA ARG A 17 12.35 8.63 -6.85
C ARG A 17 13.67 9.16 -7.39
N GLU A 18 14.68 9.30 -6.55
CA GLU A 18 16.04 9.70 -6.97
C GLU A 18 16.60 8.80 -8.07
N ILE A 19 16.45 7.47 -7.91
CA ILE A 19 16.87 6.49 -8.92
C ILE A 19 16.09 6.64 -10.23
N ALA A 20 14.77 6.89 -10.14
CA ALA A 20 13.95 7.08 -11.33
C ALA A 20 14.34 8.35 -12.09
N ASP A 21 14.56 9.45 -11.38
CA ASP A 21 14.96 10.73 -11.96
C ASP A 21 16.35 10.65 -12.62
N GLU A 22 17.31 9.91 -12.04
CA GLU A 22 18.66 9.72 -12.60
C GLU A 22 18.64 9.16 -14.03
N VAL A 23 17.68 8.27 -14.33
CA VAL A 23 17.54 7.63 -15.64
C VAL A 23 16.40 8.20 -16.48
N GLY A 24 15.76 9.28 -16.03
CA GLY A 24 14.63 9.90 -16.72
C GLY A 24 13.37 9.02 -16.78
N ALA A 25 13.18 8.12 -15.81
CA ALA A 25 12.03 7.22 -15.73
C ALA A 25 10.88 7.77 -14.87
N THR A 26 9.66 7.32 -15.17
CA THR A 26 8.50 7.56 -14.32
C THR A 26 8.47 6.56 -13.16
N LEU A 27 8.43 7.05 -11.92
CA LEU A 27 8.19 6.21 -10.75
C LEU A 27 6.68 5.96 -10.59
N MET A 28 6.29 4.70 -10.83
CA MET A 28 4.99 4.17 -10.42
C MET A 28 5.13 3.38 -9.12
N VAL A 29 4.31 3.66 -8.11
CA VAL A 29 4.19 2.87 -6.89
C VAL A 29 2.83 2.18 -6.83
N ASP A 30 2.82 0.86 -6.67
CA ASP A 30 1.60 0.11 -6.32
C ASP A 30 1.50 -0.07 -4.80
N MET A 31 0.57 0.66 -4.18
CA MET A 31 0.31 0.61 -2.74
C MET A 31 -0.86 -0.30 -2.35
N ALA A 32 -1.29 -1.22 -3.23
CA ALA A 32 -2.50 -2.01 -3.05
C ALA A 32 -2.62 -2.67 -1.66
N HIS A 33 -1.52 -3.21 -1.11
CA HIS A 33 -1.51 -3.86 0.19
C HIS A 33 -1.50 -2.89 1.37
N PHE A 34 -0.88 -1.72 1.23
CA PHE A 34 -0.60 -0.80 2.33
C PHE A 34 -1.30 0.57 2.22
N ALA A 35 -2.21 0.76 1.27
CA ALA A 35 -2.95 2.01 1.09
C ALA A 35 -3.70 2.49 2.35
N GLY A 36 -4.22 1.57 3.16
CA GLY A 36 -4.83 1.92 4.45
C GLY A 36 -3.83 2.44 5.47
N LEU A 37 -2.57 1.94 5.44
CA LEU A 37 -1.51 2.44 6.30
C LEU A 37 -1.05 3.86 5.89
N VAL A 38 -1.09 4.17 4.58
CA VAL A 38 -0.85 5.52 4.06
C VAL A 38 -1.99 6.46 4.48
N ALA A 39 -3.24 6.07 4.22
CA ALA A 39 -4.42 6.86 4.59
C ALA A 39 -4.52 7.09 6.10
N GLY A 40 -4.21 6.07 6.90
CA GLY A 40 -4.18 6.08 8.36
C GLY A 40 -2.96 6.76 8.98
N LYS A 41 -2.06 7.35 8.18
CA LYS A 41 -0.88 8.11 8.66
C LYS A 41 0.13 7.28 9.47
N VAL A 42 0.22 5.98 9.17
CA VAL A 42 1.29 5.12 9.69
C VAL A 42 2.52 5.18 8.77
N LEU A 43 2.30 5.21 7.45
CA LEU A 43 3.37 5.47 6.48
C LEU A 43 3.44 6.96 6.18
N THR A 44 4.53 7.60 6.57
CA THR A 44 4.74 9.05 6.46
C THR A 44 6.17 9.38 5.99
N GLY A 45 6.41 10.62 5.55
CA GLY A 45 7.74 11.10 5.18
C GLY A 45 8.31 10.37 3.97
N ASP A 46 9.53 9.84 4.09
CA ASP A 46 10.20 9.04 3.05
C ASP A 46 9.46 7.73 2.72
N PHE A 47 8.53 7.28 3.56
CA PHE A 47 7.76 6.04 3.40
C PHE A 47 6.33 6.27 2.89
N ASP A 48 5.90 7.52 2.72
CA ASP A 48 4.63 7.84 2.05
C ASP A 48 4.89 7.92 0.55
N PRO A 49 4.29 7.07 -0.31
CA PRO A 49 4.56 7.10 -1.74
C PRO A 49 3.95 8.31 -2.46
N VAL A 50 2.91 8.93 -1.88
CA VAL A 50 2.14 10.01 -2.51
C VAL A 50 3.00 11.24 -2.86
N PRO A 51 3.87 11.75 -1.97
CA PRO A 51 4.74 12.88 -2.31
C PRO A 51 5.90 12.55 -3.26
N HIS A 52 6.24 11.28 -3.49
CA HIS A 52 7.46 10.89 -4.22
C HIS A 52 7.19 10.32 -5.61
N ALA A 53 6.07 9.64 -5.82
CA ALA A 53 5.76 8.92 -7.05
C ALA A 53 4.88 9.75 -8.01
N GLN A 54 5.23 9.78 -9.29
CA GLN A 54 4.40 10.45 -10.31
C GLN A 54 3.09 9.69 -10.59
N ILE A 55 3.06 8.38 -10.34
CA ILE A 55 1.86 7.54 -10.42
C ILE A 55 1.77 6.66 -9.17
N VAL A 56 0.61 6.65 -8.52
CA VAL A 56 0.30 5.72 -7.43
C VAL A 56 -0.94 4.90 -7.79
N THR A 57 -0.78 3.59 -7.93
CA THR A 57 -1.89 2.66 -8.13
C THR A 57 -2.26 1.99 -6.80
N THR A 58 -3.53 1.62 -6.64
CA THR A 58 -3.95 0.88 -5.46
C THR A 58 -5.22 0.07 -5.71
N THR A 59 -5.36 -1.02 -4.95
CA THR A 59 -6.67 -1.62 -4.69
C THR A 59 -7.40 -0.90 -3.56
N THR A 60 -8.72 -1.02 -3.52
CA THR A 60 -9.57 -0.37 -2.49
C THR A 60 -10.02 -1.30 -1.36
N HIS A 61 -9.78 -2.61 -1.44
CA HIS A 61 -10.37 -3.62 -0.53
C HIS A 61 -9.41 -4.24 0.50
N LYS A 62 -8.11 -3.95 0.45
CA LYS A 62 -7.14 -4.53 1.38
C LYS A 62 -7.12 -3.71 2.68
N SER A 63 -5.96 -3.15 3.06
CA SER A 63 -5.86 -2.29 4.26
C SER A 63 -6.76 -1.05 4.21
N LEU A 64 -7.19 -0.61 3.03
CA LEU A 64 -8.14 0.51 2.86
C LEU A 64 -9.61 0.13 3.16
N ARG A 65 -9.91 -1.17 3.31
CA ARG A 65 -11.19 -1.71 3.80
C ARG A 65 -12.46 -1.30 3.02
N GLY A 66 -12.31 -0.93 1.75
CA GLY A 66 -13.40 -0.63 0.84
C GLY A 66 -13.84 -1.82 -0.05
N PRO A 67 -14.61 -1.57 -1.11
CA PRO A 67 -15.05 -2.61 -2.04
C PRO A 67 -13.91 -3.09 -2.94
N ARG A 68 -14.09 -4.22 -3.64
CA ARG A 68 -13.15 -4.64 -4.69
C ARG A 68 -13.17 -3.62 -5.84
N GLY A 69 -11.99 -3.14 -6.22
CA GLY A 69 -11.77 -2.17 -7.27
C GLY A 69 -10.40 -1.51 -7.14
N GLY A 70 -10.01 -0.71 -8.14
CA GLY A 70 -8.75 0.04 -8.16
C GLY A 70 -8.93 1.55 -8.17
N MET A 71 -7.85 2.28 -7.90
CA MET A 71 -7.68 3.71 -8.12
C MET A 71 -6.29 3.97 -8.70
N VAL A 72 -6.18 5.00 -9.53
CA VAL A 72 -4.92 5.54 -10.03
C VAL A 72 -4.87 7.01 -9.60
N LEU A 73 -3.84 7.38 -8.86
CA LEU A 73 -3.48 8.75 -8.56
C LEU A 73 -2.26 9.09 -9.43
N CYS A 74 -2.19 10.31 -9.93
CA CYS A 74 -1.06 10.74 -10.74
C CYS A 74 -0.85 12.24 -10.61
N ASP A 75 0.35 12.68 -10.98
CA ASP A 75 0.62 14.10 -11.24
C ASP A 75 -0.30 14.62 -12.35
N GLU A 76 -0.64 15.91 -12.27
CA GLU A 76 -1.54 16.56 -13.23
C GLU A 76 -1.02 16.47 -14.67
N SER A 77 0.30 16.48 -14.86
CA SER A 77 0.95 16.34 -16.18
C SER A 77 0.72 14.97 -16.85
N LEU A 78 0.25 13.97 -16.10
CA LEU A 78 -0.04 12.61 -16.56
C LEU A 78 -1.54 12.32 -16.63
N ALA A 79 -2.41 13.24 -16.21
CA ALA A 79 -3.84 13.01 -16.08
C ALA A 79 -4.49 12.63 -17.43
N GLU A 80 -4.16 13.33 -18.50
CA GLU A 80 -4.72 13.05 -19.83
C GLU A 80 -4.34 11.64 -20.32
N GLN A 81 -3.08 11.22 -20.10
CA GLN A 81 -2.59 9.91 -20.49
C GLN A 81 -3.26 8.80 -19.67
N VAL A 82 -3.49 9.02 -18.38
CA VAL A 82 -4.19 8.07 -17.50
C VAL A 82 -5.65 7.94 -17.91
N ASP A 83 -6.36 9.05 -18.15
CA ASP A 83 -7.77 9.06 -18.51
C ASP A 83 -8.03 8.40 -19.88
N ARG A 84 -7.12 8.58 -20.84
CA ARG A 84 -7.15 7.88 -22.14
C ARG A 84 -7.09 6.36 -21.98
N GLY A 85 -6.48 5.86 -20.90
CA GLY A 85 -6.43 4.43 -20.58
C GLY A 85 -7.80 3.82 -20.33
N CYS A 86 -8.73 4.54 -19.70
CA CYS A 86 -10.05 4.03 -19.33
C CYS A 86 -10.85 3.47 -20.51
N PRO A 87 -11.13 4.20 -21.61
CA PRO A 87 -11.88 3.64 -22.74
C PRO A 87 -11.13 2.53 -23.50
N MET A 88 -9.80 2.44 -23.38
CA MET A 88 -9.02 1.40 -24.03
C MET A 88 -9.10 0.04 -23.32
N VAL A 89 -9.21 0.05 -21.98
CA VAL A 89 -9.14 -1.17 -21.15
C VAL A 89 -10.41 -1.44 -20.34
N LEU A 90 -11.30 -0.46 -20.18
CA LEU A 90 -12.52 -0.55 -19.40
C LEU A 90 -13.74 -0.25 -20.29
N GLY A 91 -14.85 -0.94 -20.00
CA GLY A 91 -16.16 -0.61 -20.56
C GLY A 91 -16.88 0.46 -19.73
N GLY A 92 -18.18 0.27 -19.52
CA GLY A 92 -18.97 1.15 -18.66
C GLY A 92 -18.47 1.16 -17.21
N PRO A 93 -18.47 2.31 -16.51
CA PRO A 93 -18.13 2.37 -15.10
C PRO A 93 -19.14 1.58 -14.25
N LEU A 94 -18.78 1.29 -13.01
CA LEU A 94 -19.63 0.61 -12.03
C LEU A 94 -20.07 1.59 -10.93
N PRO A 95 -21.18 2.35 -11.08
CA PRO A 95 -21.59 3.39 -10.13
C PRO A 95 -21.77 2.89 -8.70
N HIS A 96 -22.27 1.67 -8.53
CA HIS A 96 -22.43 1.04 -7.21
C HIS A 96 -21.09 0.81 -6.50
N VAL A 97 -20.04 0.42 -7.25
CA VAL A 97 -18.68 0.29 -6.71
C VAL A 97 -18.08 1.67 -6.42
N MET A 98 -18.32 2.66 -7.28
CA MET A 98 -17.88 4.04 -7.06
C MET A 98 -18.49 4.64 -5.78
N ALA A 99 -19.79 4.43 -5.56
CA ALA A 99 -20.47 4.85 -4.34
C ALA A 99 -19.90 4.16 -3.09
N ALA A 100 -19.67 2.84 -3.15
CA ALA A 100 -19.06 2.10 -2.05
C ALA A 100 -17.62 2.56 -1.76
N LYS A 101 -16.83 2.94 -2.79
CA LYS A 101 -15.51 3.55 -2.60
C LYS A 101 -15.61 4.90 -1.89
N ALA A 102 -16.58 5.74 -2.26
CA ALA A 102 -16.78 7.04 -1.61
C ALA A 102 -17.05 6.89 -0.11
N VAL A 103 -17.87 5.90 0.28
CA VAL A 103 -18.11 5.57 1.70
C VAL A 103 -16.82 5.13 2.39
N ALA A 104 -16.07 4.20 1.80
CA ALA A 104 -14.81 3.72 2.38
C ALA A 104 -13.77 4.83 2.54
N LEU A 105 -13.64 5.73 1.56
CA LEU A 105 -12.75 6.89 1.64
C LEU A 105 -13.21 7.90 2.70
N ALA A 106 -14.53 8.07 2.89
CA ALA A 106 -15.06 8.90 3.95
C ALA A 106 -14.76 8.33 5.34
N GLU A 107 -14.81 6.99 5.52
CA GLU A 107 -14.36 6.33 6.74
C GLU A 107 -12.85 6.48 6.95
N ALA A 108 -12.05 6.28 5.89
CA ALA A 108 -10.59 6.34 5.96
C ALA A 108 -10.05 7.73 6.34
N ARG A 109 -10.85 8.78 6.15
CA ARG A 109 -10.52 10.16 6.55
C ARG A 109 -10.77 10.46 8.03
N ARG A 110 -11.48 9.60 8.76
CA ARG A 110 -11.82 9.86 10.15
C ARG A 110 -10.64 9.55 11.09
N PRO A 111 -10.52 10.24 12.24
CA PRO A 111 -9.44 9.98 13.21
C PRO A 111 -9.35 8.51 13.65
N GLU A 112 -10.49 7.85 13.83
CA GLU A 112 -10.56 6.45 14.28
C GLU A 112 -9.92 5.48 13.28
N PHE A 113 -9.83 5.86 12.00
CA PHE A 113 -9.13 5.06 11.00
C PHE A 113 -7.60 5.09 11.20
N ARG A 114 -7.06 6.19 11.74
CA ARG A 114 -5.63 6.27 12.10
C ARG A 114 -5.33 5.32 13.26
N ASP A 115 -6.17 5.32 14.29
CA ASP A 115 -6.04 4.41 15.43
C ASP A 115 -6.14 2.94 14.96
N TYR A 116 -7.08 2.65 14.07
CA TYR A 116 -7.18 1.34 13.42
C TYR A 116 -5.91 0.95 12.66
N ALA A 117 -5.37 1.85 11.83
CA ALA A 117 -4.17 1.58 11.04
C ALA A 117 -2.95 1.33 11.94
N GLN A 118 -2.79 2.09 13.03
CA GLN A 118 -1.73 1.88 14.00
C GLN A 118 -1.88 0.52 14.70
N ALA A 119 -3.09 0.18 15.14
CA ALA A 119 -3.38 -1.11 15.77
C ALA A 119 -3.06 -2.29 14.84
N VAL A 120 -3.25 -2.15 13.51
CA VAL A 120 -2.87 -3.19 12.54
C VAL A 120 -1.36 -3.48 12.59
N VAL A 121 -0.52 -2.44 12.63
CA VAL A 121 0.94 -2.62 12.70
C VAL A 121 1.38 -3.15 14.05
N ASP A 122 0.79 -2.66 15.14
CA ASP A 122 1.10 -3.12 16.49
C ASP A 122 0.73 -4.60 16.66
N ASN A 123 -0.42 -5.02 16.15
CA ASN A 123 -0.84 -6.42 16.14
C ASN A 123 0.09 -7.29 15.29
N ALA A 124 0.54 -6.80 14.12
CA ALA A 124 1.47 -7.52 13.27
C ALA A 124 2.82 -7.72 13.98
N ARG A 125 3.34 -6.71 14.69
CA ARG A 125 4.56 -6.81 15.52
C ARG A 125 4.38 -7.78 16.69
N ALA A 126 3.28 -7.69 17.43
CA ALA A 126 2.99 -8.60 18.53
C ALA A 126 2.92 -10.07 18.06
N LEU A 127 2.31 -10.31 16.89
CA LEU A 127 2.31 -11.62 16.25
C LEU A 127 3.71 -12.06 15.86
N ALA A 128 4.52 -11.17 15.26
CA ALA A 128 5.89 -11.45 14.87
C ALA A 128 6.72 -11.93 16.07
N GLU A 129 6.69 -11.18 17.17
CA GLU A 129 7.39 -11.53 18.40
C GLU A 129 6.90 -12.85 18.99
N GLY A 130 5.58 -13.06 19.00
CA GLY A 130 4.97 -14.30 19.48
C GLY A 130 5.42 -15.53 18.68
N LEU A 131 5.55 -15.40 17.37
CA LEU A 131 6.05 -16.45 16.47
C LEU A 131 7.54 -16.70 16.70
N MET A 132 8.36 -15.66 16.75
CA MET A 132 9.81 -15.77 16.98
C MET A 132 10.14 -16.41 18.34
N ARG A 133 9.40 -16.07 19.41
CA ARG A 133 9.54 -16.74 20.73
C ARG A 133 9.24 -18.24 20.69
N ARG A 134 8.53 -18.71 19.67
CA ARG A 134 8.18 -20.13 19.46
C ARG A 134 9.03 -20.79 18.39
N GLY A 135 10.17 -20.19 18.04
CA GLY A 135 11.15 -20.76 17.10
C GLY A 135 10.84 -20.49 15.63
N ALA A 136 9.86 -19.64 15.29
CA ALA A 136 9.64 -19.24 13.90
C ALA A 136 10.76 -18.30 13.43
N THR A 137 11.31 -18.59 12.25
CA THR A 137 12.19 -17.69 11.51
C THR A 137 11.35 -16.79 10.61
N LEU A 138 11.40 -15.48 10.85
CA LEU A 138 10.74 -14.49 9.99
C LEU A 138 11.73 -13.94 8.97
N VAL A 139 11.30 -13.83 7.72
CA VAL A 139 12.08 -13.17 6.67
C VAL A 139 12.30 -11.72 7.07
N THR A 140 13.55 -11.26 7.02
CA THR A 140 14.02 -9.95 7.56
C THR A 140 13.93 -9.78 9.08
N GLY A 141 13.57 -10.82 9.85
CA GLY A 141 13.58 -10.79 11.32
C GLY A 141 12.45 -10.02 11.99
N GLY A 142 11.31 -9.80 11.32
CA GLY A 142 10.16 -9.10 11.88
C GLY A 142 9.32 -8.37 10.83
N THR A 143 8.55 -7.37 11.27
CA THR A 143 7.71 -6.54 10.40
C THR A 143 7.61 -5.10 10.87
N ASP A 144 7.53 -4.18 9.90
CA ASP A 144 7.24 -2.76 10.08
C ASP A 144 5.87 -2.37 9.50
N ASN A 145 5.08 -3.35 9.04
CA ASN A 145 3.80 -3.10 8.38
C ASN A 145 2.74 -4.14 8.80
N HIS A 146 1.76 -4.41 7.93
CA HIS A 146 0.57 -5.21 8.23
C HIS A 146 0.73 -6.73 8.06
N LEU A 147 1.89 -7.22 7.63
CA LEU A 147 2.10 -8.65 7.35
C LEU A 147 3.37 -9.20 7.99
N ASN A 148 3.37 -10.51 8.24
CA ASN A 148 4.55 -11.28 8.62
C ASN A 148 4.86 -12.30 7.53
N LEU A 149 6.14 -12.47 7.21
CA LEU A 149 6.60 -13.46 6.25
C LEU A 149 7.44 -14.51 6.98
N ILE A 150 6.93 -15.74 7.07
CA ILE A 150 7.51 -16.83 7.85
C ILE A 150 8.24 -17.79 6.90
N ASP A 151 9.50 -18.11 7.19
CA ASP A 151 10.21 -19.20 6.54
C ASP A 151 9.89 -20.52 7.25
N VAL A 152 8.89 -21.22 6.74
CA VAL A 152 8.42 -22.48 7.35
C VAL A 152 9.44 -23.61 7.23
N ALA A 153 10.21 -23.66 6.14
CA ALA A 153 11.17 -24.72 5.88
C ALA A 153 12.33 -24.69 6.89
N SER A 154 12.89 -23.50 7.11
CA SER A 154 13.95 -23.33 8.11
C SER A 154 13.42 -23.41 9.55
N SER A 155 12.14 -23.09 9.78
CA SER A 155 11.55 -23.10 11.13
C SER A 155 11.14 -24.49 11.61
N TYR A 156 10.57 -25.30 10.71
CA TYR A 156 9.80 -26.49 11.10
C TYR A 156 10.12 -27.76 10.28
N GLY A 157 11.01 -27.69 9.29
CA GLY A 157 11.38 -28.83 8.42
C GLY A 157 10.41 -29.01 7.25
#